data_AF-A0A2S3U2L8-F1
#
_entry.id   AF-A0A2S3U2L8-F1
#
_cell.length_a   1.000
_cell.length_b   1.000
_cell.length_c   1.000
_cell.angle_alpha   90.00
_cell.angle_beta   90.00
_cell.angle_gamma   90.00
#
_symmetry.space_group_name_H-M   'P 1'
#
loop_
_entity.id
_entity.type
_entity.pdbx_description
1 polymer ?
#
loop_
_entity_poly.entity_id
_entity_poly.type
_entity_poly.pdbx_seq_one_letter_code
_entity_poly.pdbx_strand_id
1 'polypeptide(L)'
;MTALDVPRETIMQDYLLTNAVFMAADSMDTATIITKANAGDLASQFNVAMAVEADNMKMVFRVFDDLYGNGIGYLREVLGLSVADINNLRQLYLDN
;
A
#
# COMPACT_ATOMS: atom_id res chain seq x y z
N MET A 1 6.28 -7.37 -0.19
CA MET A 1 7.37 -6.43 -0.57
C MET A 1 8.34 -6.13 0.58
N THR A 2 7.87 -5.85 1.81
CA THR A 2 8.75 -5.61 2.98
C THR A 2 9.74 -6.76 3.25
N ALA A 3 9.28 -8.02 3.19
CA ALA A 3 10.15 -9.19 3.35
C ALA A 3 11.26 -9.27 2.27
N LEU A 4 11.01 -8.67 1.11
CA LEU A 4 11.90 -8.67 -0.05
C LEU A 4 12.89 -7.49 -0.03
N ASP A 5 12.95 -6.74 1.07
CA ASP A 5 13.81 -5.55 1.21
C ASP A 5 13.55 -4.46 0.15
N VAL A 6 12.32 -4.43 -0.40
CA VAL A 6 11.93 -3.43 -1.40
C VAL A 6 11.82 -2.06 -0.72
N PRO A 7 12.32 -0.96 -1.34
CA PRO A 7 12.21 0.38 -0.78
C PRO A 7 10.77 0.78 -0.48
N ARG A 8 10.56 1.47 0.65
CA ARG A 8 9.23 1.92 1.10
C ARG A 8 8.50 2.80 0.08
N GLU A 9 9.25 3.58 -0.69
CA GLU A 9 8.68 4.42 -1.74
C GLU A 9 8.06 3.57 -2.85
N THR A 10 8.73 2.48 -3.26
CA THR A 10 8.17 1.52 -4.23
C THR A 10 6.95 0.79 -3.66
N ILE A 11 6.98 0.43 -2.38
CA ILE A 11 5.81 -0.18 -1.70
C ILE A 11 4.63 0.80 -1.67
N MET A 12 4.88 2.07 -1.34
CA MET A 12 3.86 3.11 -1.32
C MET A 12 3.25 3.32 -2.71
N GLN A 13 4.09 3.35 -3.75
CA GLN A 13 3.64 3.54 -5.12
C GLN A 13 2.74 2.38 -5.58
N ASP A 14 3.16 1.13 -5.32
CA ASP A 14 2.37 -0.07 -5.64
C ASP A 14 1.03 -0.10 -4.88
N TYR A 15 1.05 0.25 -3.58
CA TYR A 15 -0.14 0.37 -2.76
C TYR A 15 -1.14 1.40 -3.29
N LEU A 16 -0.66 2.61 -3.61
CA LEU A 16 -1.53 3.68 -4.13
C LEU A 16 -2.07 3.34 -5.52
N LEU A 17 -1.26 2.73 -6.38
CA LEU A 17 -1.70 2.26 -7.69
C LEU A 17 -2.81 1.21 -7.56
N THR A 18 -2.62 0.24 -6.67
CA THR A 18 -3.62 -0.81 -6.40
C THR A 18 -4.94 -0.21 -5.91
N ASN A 19 -4.89 0.71 -4.94
CA ASN A 19 -6.09 1.39 -4.44
C ASN A 19 -6.78 2.25 -5.52
N ALA A 20 -6.01 2.94 -6.35
CA ALA A 20 -6.54 3.70 -7.47
C ALA A 20 -7.34 2.81 -8.44
N VAL A 21 -6.84 1.60 -8.75
CA VAL A 21 -7.53 0.64 -9.61
C VAL A 21 -8.83 0.15 -8.97
N PHE A 22 -8.81 -0.22 -7.68
CA PHE A 22 -10.02 -0.68 -6.99
C PHE A 22 -11.07 0.43 -6.89
N MET A 23 -10.67 1.66 -6.59
CA MET A 23 -11.58 2.80 -6.55
C MET A 23 -12.19 3.13 -7.93
N ALA A 24 -11.42 2.96 -9.00
CA ALA A 24 -11.94 3.11 -10.36
C ALA A 24 -12.94 1.99 -10.71
N ALA A 25 -12.66 0.76 -10.28
CA ALA A 25 -13.54 -0.39 -10.51
C ALA A 25 -14.85 -0.31 -9.70
N ASP A 26 -14.79 0.24 -8.49
CA ASP A 26 -15.94 0.46 -7.60
C ASP A 26 -16.67 1.78 -7.88
N SER A 27 -16.30 2.47 -8.97
CA SER A 27 -16.88 3.77 -9.28
C SER A 27 -18.39 3.68 -9.49
N MET A 28 -19.07 4.70 -8.96
CA MET A 28 -20.52 4.86 -8.86
C MET A 28 -21.23 4.67 -10.21
N ASP A 29 -22.55 4.53 -10.23
CA ASP A 29 -23.29 4.45 -11.49
C ASP A 29 -22.97 5.64 -12.44
N THR A 30 -23.08 5.41 -13.74
CA THR A 30 -22.72 6.36 -14.81
C THR A 30 -23.36 7.74 -14.66
N ALA A 31 -24.61 7.84 -14.18
CA ALA A 31 -25.30 9.12 -13.98
C ALA A 31 -24.68 9.93 -12.84
N THR A 32 -24.27 9.25 -11.76
CA THR A 32 -23.57 9.86 -10.63
C THR A 32 -22.17 10.34 -11.04
N ILE A 33 -21.45 9.56 -11.87
CA ILE A 33 -20.16 9.95 -12.44
C ILE A 33 -20.27 11.23 -13.27
N ILE A 34 -21.21 11.28 -14.23
CA ILE A 34 -21.39 12.45 -15.11
C ILE A 34 -21.68 13.71 -14.29
N THR A 35 -22.56 13.60 -13.29
CA THR A 35 -22.91 14.74 -12.43
C THR A 35 -21.70 15.25 -11.64
N LYS A 36 -20.97 14.36 -10.96
CA LYS A 36 -19.78 14.74 -10.18
C LYS A 36 -18.61 15.21 -11.06
N ALA A 37 -18.45 14.64 -12.25
CA ALA A 37 -17.42 15.05 -13.19
C ALA A 37 -17.68 16.47 -13.71
N ASN A 38 -18.92 16.80 -14.09
CA ASN A 38 -19.29 18.15 -14.52
C ASN A 38 -19.14 19.21 -13.42
N ALA A 39 -19.25 18.81 -12.15
CA ALA A 39 -19.01 19.66 -11.00
C ALA A 39 -17.52 19.78 -10.60
N GLY A 40 -16.63 18.97 -11.18
CA GLY A 40 -15.21 18.87 -10.77
C GLY A 40 -14.97 18.09 -9.46
N ASP A 41 -16.03 17.64 -8.80
CA ASP A 41 -15.99 16.98 -7.49
C ASP A 41 -15.33 15.59 -7.54
N LEU A 42 -15.36 14.93 -8.70
CA LEU A 42 -14.88 13.56 -8.84
C LEU A 42 -13.36 13.46 -8.65
N ALA A 43 -12.59 14.34 -9.31
CA ALA A 43 -11.14 14.38 -9.18
C ALA A 43 -10.70 14.81 -7.76
N SER A 44 -11.42 15.75 -7.16
CA SER A 44 -11.16 16.17 -5.78
C SER A 44 -11.39 15.05 -4.78
N GLN A 45 -12.53 14.34 -4.86
CA GLN A 45 -12.81 13.18 -4.00
C GLN A 45 -11.76 12.08 -4.15
N PHE A 46 -11.36 11.80 -5.39
CA PHE A 46 -10.30 10.82 -5.66
C PHE A 46 -8.97 11.22 -5.02
N ASN A 47 -8.55 12.48 -5.16
CA ASN A 47 -7.32 12.98 -4.54
C ASN A 47 -7.36 12.92 -3.01
N VAL A 48 -8.51 13.26 -2.40
CA VAL A 48 -8.70 13.18 -0.95
C VAL A 48 -8.58 11.73 -0.48
N ALA A 49 -9.24 10.80 -1.17
CA ALA A 49 -9.15 9.38 -0.83
C ALA A 49 -7.72 8.85 -0.97
N MET A 50 -7.02 9.19 -2.05
CA MET A 50 -5.61 8.80 -2.23
C MET A 50 -4.68 9.38 -1.16
N ALA A 51 -4.95 10.60 -0.67
CA ALA A 51 -4.20 11.19 0.43
C ALA A 51 -4.42 10.41 1.75
N VAL A 52 -5.67 10.02 2.04
CA VAL A 52 -6.00 9.18 3.20
C VAL A 52 -5.30 7.84 3.10
N GLU A 53 -5.33 7.19 1.93
CA GLU A 53 -4.64 5.92 1.72
C GLU A 53 -3.13 6.03 1.93
N ALA A 54 -2.50 7.11 1.42
CA ALA A 54 -1.08 7.35 1.66
C ALA A 54 -0.76 7.48 3.16
N ASP A 55 -1.61 8.16 3.92
CA ASP A 55 -1.43 8.34 5.37
C ASP A 55 -1.66 7.04 6.15
N ASN A 56 -2.62 6.20 5.73
CA ASN A 56 -2.82 4.86 6.27
C ASN A 56 -1.54 4.01 6.14
N MET A 57 -0.95 3.96 4.95
CA MET A 57 0.28 3.18 4.73
C MET A 57 1.49 3.76 5.49
N LYS A 58 1.60 5.09 5.60
CA LYS A 58 2.63 5.71 6.45
C LYS A 58 2.47 5.32 7.92
N MET A 59 1.24 5.22 8.41
CA MET A 59 0.99 4.79 9.79
C MET A 59 1.47 3.36 10.02
N VAL A 60 1.24 2.45 9.06
CA VAL A 60 1.77 1.08 9.12
C VAL A 60 3.30 1.08 9.21
N PHE A 61 3.99 1.88 8.37
CA PHE A 61 5.45 1.98 8.44
C PHE A 61 5.95 2.53 9.78
N ARG A 62 5.25 3.51 10.36
CA ARG A 62 5.58 4.02 11.71
C ARG A 62 5.41 2.95 12.77
N VAL A 63 4.33 2.18 12.73
CA VAL A 63 4.12 1.05 13.66
C VAL A 63 5.25 0.03 13.57
N PHE A 64 5.73 -0.27 12.35
CA PHE A 64 6.89 -1.15 12.18
C PHE A 64 8.15 -0.59 12.84
N ASP A 65 8.43 0.69 12.66
CA ASP A 65 9.63 1.32 13.22
C ASP A 65 9.55 1.46 14.74
N ASP A 66 8.43 1.99 15.24
CA ASP A 66 8.28 2.38 16.64
C ASP A 66 8.18 1.16 17.56
N LEU A 67 7.56 0.06 17.09
CA LEU A 67 7.31 -1.11 17.92
C LEU A 67 8.28 -2.27 17.68
N TYR A 68 8.85 -2.36 16.48
CA TYR A 68 9.64 -3.53 16.06
C TYR A 68 10.99 -3.15 15.42
N GLY A 69 11.36 -1.86 15.44
CA GLY A 69 12.59 -1.33 14.87
C GLY A 69 12.61 -1.25 13.33
N ASN A 70 11.83 -2.07 12.63
CA ASN A 70 11.49 -1.97 11.21
C ASN A 70 10.52 -3.11 10.81
N GLY A 71 10.18 -3.18 9.53
CA GLY A 71 9.29 -4.22 9.00
C GLY A 71 9.86 -5.65 9.11
N ILE A 72 11.18 -5.84 9.04
CA ILE A 72 11.80 -7.16 9.26
C ILE A 72 11.63 -7.60 10.72
N GLY A 73 11.74 -6.67 11.67
CA GLY A 73 11.43 -6.92 13.08
C GLY A 73 10.01 -7.45 13.26
N TYR A 74 9.01 -6.77 12.69
CA TYR A 74 7.61 -7.21 12.73
C TYR A 74 7.43 -8.63 12.16
N LEU A 75 8.02 -8.91 11.00
CA LEU A 75 7.93 -10.23 10.36
C LEU A 75 8.51 -11.35 11.24
N ARG A 76 9.59 -11.07 11.98
CA ARG A 76 10.25 -12.06 12.84
C ARG A 76 9.55 -12.21 14.18
N GLU A 77 9.18 -11.10 14.81
CA GLU A 77 8.71 -11.08 16.19
C GLU A 77 7.21 -11.34 16.31
N VAL A 78 6.42 -10.91 15.32
CA VAL A 78 4.95 -11.05 15.34
C VAL A 78 4.50 -12.19 14.44
N LEU A 79 5.02 -12.26 13.21
CA LEU A 79 4.63 -13.32 12.27
C LEU A 79 5.47 -14.60 12.41
N GLY A 80 6.51 -14.59 13.24
CA GLY A 80 7.32 -15.77 13.54
C GLY A 80 8.21 -16.25 12.38
N LEU A 81 8.46 -15.42 11.37
CA LEU A 81 9.32 -15.79 10.25
C LEU A 81 10.78 -15.87 10.69
N SER A 82 11.42 -16.99 10.39
CA SER A 82 12.86 -17.12 10.61
C SER A 82 13.64 -16.32 9.56
N VAL A 83 14.94 -16.11 9.81
CA VAL A 83 15.84 -15.52 8.81
C VAL A 83 15.88 -16.38 7.54
N ALA A 84 15.80 -17.71 7.67
CA ALA A 84 15.78 -18.62 6.55
C ALA A 84 14.50 -18.46 5.70
N ASP A 85 13.34 -18.28 6.34
CA ASP A 85 12.07 -18.05 5.63
C ASP A 85 12.12 -16.74 4.82
N ILE A 86 12.63 -15.67 5.42
CA ILE A 86 12.76 -14.36 4.75
C ILE A 86 13.74 -14.46 3.55
N ASN A 87 14.85 -15.18 3.72
CA ASN A 87 15.80 -15.38 2.62
C ASN A 87 15.21 -16.25 1.50
N ASN A 88 14.41 -17.27 1.84
CA ASN A 88 13.70 -18.08 0.86
C ASN A 88 12.69 -17.23 0.05
N LEU A 89 11.94 -16.34 0.73
CA LEU A 89 11.04 -15.40 0.04
C LEU A 89 11.82 -14.48 -0.92
N ARG A 90 12.98 -13.96 -0.50
CA ARG A 90 13.83 -13.15 -1.40
C ARG A 90 14.25 -13.93 -2.62
N GLN A 91 14.77 -15.15 -2.45
CA GLN A 91 15.21 -15.99 -3.56
C GLN A 91 14.06 -16.28 -4.53
N LEU A 92 12.87 -16.62 -4.03
CA LEU A 92 11.71 -16.96 -4.86
C LEU A 92 11.19 -15.80 -5.72
N TYR A 93 11.33 -14.56 -5.26
CA TYR A 93 10.70 -13.40 -5.89
C TYR A 93 11.68 -12.39 -6.50
N LEU A 94 12.98 -12.48 -6.21
CA LEU A 94 14.01 -11.55 -6.70
C LEU A 94 15.04 -12.21 -7.62
N ASP A 95 15.31 -13.51 -7.48
CA ASP A 95 16.28 -14.20 -8.32
C ASP A 95 15.59 -14.73 -9.59
N ASN A 96 15.66 -13.93 -10.66
CA ASN A 96 15.48 -14.38 -12.04
C ASN A 96 16.81 -14.32 -12.78
#